data_AF-A0AB34HPV9-F1
#
_entry.id   AF-A0AB34HPV9-F1
#
_cell.length_a   1.000
_cell.length_b   1.000
_cell.length_c   1.000
_cell.angle_alpha   90.00
_cell.angle_beta   90.00
_cell.angle_gamma   90.00
#
_symmetry.space_group_name_H-M   'P 1'
#
loop_
_entity.id
_entity.type
_entity.pdbx_description
1 polymer ?
#
loop_
_entity_poly.entity_id
_entity_poly.type
_entity_poly.pdbx_seq_one_letter_code
_entity_poly.pdbx_strand_id
1 'polypeptide(L)'
;MAVRASFENNCEIGCFAKLTNTYCLVAIGGSENFYSVFEGELADTIPVVHASIAGCRIIGRMCVGNRHGLLVPSNATDQELQHIRNCLPDSVQIRRVEERLSALGNVTTCNDYVALVHPDLDRETEEILADVLKVEVFRQTVADQVLVGSYCVFSNQGGLVHPKTSIEDQDELASLLQVPLVAGTVNRGSEVIAAGMVVNDWCAFCGLDTTSTELSVVESVFKLNEAQPSTIATSMRDSLIDRGRGSCAVASRRQSFQTALRRRAERGGRRWDSHRRLGRCENMGAQLSGGQGAAQPAQPAQPQPQPQPQPQPQPQPQPQPQPQPQPQPQTHPQPQPAAPEGPGRPWPEPGPWGPLDDVRFLIVCTSWY
;
A
#
# COMPACT_ATOMS: atom_id res chain seq x y z
N MET A 1 0.46 4.94 -6.62
CA MET A 1 -0.16 6.18 -6.08
C MET A 1 -1.47 5.80 -5.39
N ALA A 2 -1.92 6.56 -4.36
CA ALA A 2 -3.25 6.35 -3.79
C ALA A 2 -4.29 7.21 -4.49
N VAL A 3 -5.32 6.58 -5.08
CA VAL A 3 -6.36 7.27 -5.86
C VAL A 3 -7.69 7.20 -5.14
N ARG A 4 -8.46 8.29 -5.19
CA ARG A 4 -9.79 8.36 -4.60
C ARG A 4 -10.85 7.97 -5.63
N ALA A 5 -11.79 7.11 -5.25
CA ALA A 5 -12.96 6.82 -6.07
C ALA A 5 -14.25 6.74 -5.23
N SER A 6 -15.39 6.76 -5.91
CA SER A 6 -16.70 6.49 -5.31
C SER A 6 -17.54 5.64 -6.26
N PHE A 7 -18.34 4.74 -5.70
CA PHE A 7 -19.24 3.87 -6.44
C PHE A 7 -20.68 4.25 -6.09
N GLU A 8 -21.43 4.83 -7.03
CA GLU A 8 -22.84 5.23 -6.82
C GLU A 8 -23.06 6.03 -5.52
N ASN A 9 -22.20 7.01 -5.25
CA ASN A 9 -22.15 7.82 -4.01
C ASN A 9 -21.70 7.09 -2.74
N ASN A 10 -21.36 5.81 -2.81
CA ASN A 10 -20.72 5.08 -1.72
C ASN A 10 -19.20 5.24 -1.75
N CYS A 11 -18.61 5.42 -0.57
CA CYS A 11 -17.15 5.51 -0.37
C CYS A 11 -16.50 4.14 -0.11
N GLU A 12 -17.28 3.07 -0.04
CA GLU A 12 -16.80 1.72 0.29
C GLU A 12 -16.38 0.93 -0.96
N ILE A 13 -15.27 1.32 -1.59
CA ILE A 13 -14.77 0.73 -2.84
C ILE A 13 -14.48 -0.77 -2.71
N GLY A 14 -13.93 -1.21 -1.58
CA GLY A 14 -13.53 -2.60 -1.36
C GLY A 14 -14.69 -3.58 -1.21
N CYS A 15 -15.93 -3.07 -1.14
CA CYS A 15 -17.11 -3.93 -1.31
C CYS A 15 -17.37 -4.28 -2.78
N PHE A 16 -17.04 -3.39 -3.72
CA PHE A 16 -17.40 -3.49 -5.14
C PHE A 16 -16.25 -3.94 -6.03
N ALA A 17 -15.01 -3.73 -5.60
CA ALA A 17 -13.83 -4.13 -6.36
C ALA A 17 -12.96 -5.12 -5.57
N LYS A 18 -12.28 -6.01 -6.29
CA LYS A 18 -11.19 -6.84 -5.76
C LYS A 18 -9.96 -6.61 -6.60
N LEU A 19 -8.88 -6.18 -5.95
CA LEU A 19 -7.61 -5.92 -6.60
C LEU A 19 -6.58 -6.96 -6.17
N THR A 20 -5.81 -7.46 -7.13
CA THR A 20 -4.65 -8.34 -6.92
C THR A 20 -3.51 -7.87 -7.81
N ASN A 21 -2.33 -8.49 -7.68
CA ASN A 21 -1.17 -8.19 -8.50
C ASN A 21 -1.36 -8.57 -9.99
N THR A 22 -2.30 -9.44 -10.33
CA THR A 22 -2.47 -9.98 -11.69
C THR A 22 -3.79 -9.65 -12.37
N TYR A 23 -4.86 -9.45 -11.62
CA TYR A 23 -6.19 -9.17 -12.17
C TYR A 23 -6.95 -8.24 -11.23
N CYS A 24 -7.89 -7.47 -11.79
CA CYS A 24 -8.82 -6.65 -11.04
C CYS A 24 -10.24 -7.07 -11.40
N LEU A 25 -11.07 -7.33 -10.39
CA LEU A 25 -12.50 -7.57 -10.56
C LEU A 25 -13.26 -6.34 -10.11
N VAL A 26 -14.22 -5.92 -10.92
CA VAL A 26 -15.04 -4.74 -10.66
C VAL A 26 -16.51 -5.08 -10.86
N ALA A 27 -17.35 -4.60 -9.96
CA ALA A 27 -18.79 -4.77 -10.03
C ALA A 27 -19.38 -4.23 -11.34
N ILE A 28 -20.34 -4.97 -11.91
CA ILE A 28 -21.22 -4.47 -12.97
C ILE A 28 -22.19 -3.42 -12.39
N GLY A 29 -22.49 -2.40 -13.18
CA GLY A 29 -23.43 -1.34 -12.82
C GLY A 29 -22.78 -0.12 -12.17
N GLY A 30 -21.46 0.03 -12.28
CA GLY A 30 -20.77 1.24 -11.88
C GLY A 30 -20.96 2.39 -12.87
N SER A 31 -20.66 3.61 -12.41
CA SER A 31 -20.55 4.75 -13.30
C SER A 31 -19.27 4.64 -14.15
N GLU A 32 -19.29 5.19 -15.36
CA GLU A 32 -18.09 5.26 -16.21
C GLU A 32 -16.92 5.98 -15.52
N ASN A 33 -17.22 6.93 -14.64
CA ASN A 33 -16.22 7.60 -13.80
C ASN A 33 -15.45 6.59 -12.92
N PHE A 34 -16.16 5.62 -12.35
CA PHE A 34 -15.53 4.59 -11.52
C PHE A 34 -14.62 3.70 -12.36
N TYR A 35 -15.11 3.20 -13.50
CA TYR A 35 -14.30 2.39 -14.41
C TYR A 35 -13.08 3.15 -14.94
N SER A 36 -13.24 4.42 -15.30
CA SER A 36 -12.16 5.28 -15.78
C SER A 36 -11.03 5.43 -14.76
N VAL A 37 -11.34 5.44 -13.46
CA VAL A 37 -10.31 5.52 -12.40
C VAL A 37 -9.49 4.23 -12.33
N PHE A 38 -10.13 3.06 -12.42
CA PHE A 38 -9.41 1.78 -12.42
C PHE A 38 -8.64 1.57 -13.73
N GLU A 39 -9.27 1.82 -14.87
CA GLU A 39 -8.63 1.67 -16.18
C GLU A 39 -7.48 2.66 -16.35
N GLY A 40 -7.62 3.90 -15.88
CA GLY A 40 -6.56 4.91 -15.96
C GLY A 40 -5.27 4.52 -15.26
N GLU A 41 -5.36 3.75 -14.17
CA GLU A 41 -4.19 3.30 -13.39
C GLU A 41 -3.73 1.87 -13.75
N LEU A 42 -4.66 0.99 -14.15
CA LEU A 42 -4.39 -0.45 -14.28
C LEU A 42 -4.29 -0.96 -15.71
N ALA A 43 -4.84 -0.26 -16.71
CA ALA A 43 -5.05 -0.81 -18.05
C ALA A 43 -3.78 -1.33 -18.74
N ASP A 44 -2.63 -0.75 -18.44
CA ASP A 44 -1.36 -1.16 -19.05
C ASP A 44 -0.79 -2.46 -18.47
N THR A 45 -1.19 -2.84 -17.25
CA THR A 45 -0.54 -3.91 -16.47
C THR A 45 -1.47 -5.05 -16.12
N ILE A 46 -2.73 -4.75 -15.83
CA ILE A 46 -3.71 -5.68 -15.25
C ILE A 46 -5.03 -5.62 -16.04
N PRO A 47 -5.63 -6.77 -16.40
CA PRO A 47 -6.98 -6.79 -16.94
C PRO A 47 -8.01 -6.41 -15.86
N VAL A 48 -8.84 -5.41 -16.18
CA VAL A 48 -10.00 -5.01 -15.39
C VAL A 48 -11.21 -5.77 -15.92
N VAL A 49 -11.83 -6.60 -15.08
CA VAL A 49 -12.94 -7.48 -15.48
C VAL A 49 -14.22 -7.05 -14.78
N HIS A 50 -15.24 -6.77 -15.59
CA HIS A 50 -16.58 -6.46 -15.10
C HIS A 50 -17.34 -7.75 -14.81
N ALA A 51 -17.58 -8.04 -13.54
CA ALA A 51 -18.26 -9.26 -13.13
C ALA A 51 -19.41 -9.00 -12.16
N SER A 52 -20.24 -10.01 -11.99
CA SER A 52 -21.13 -10.16 -10.84
C SER A 52 -20.86 -11.52 -10.23
N ILE A 53 -21.18 -11.69 -8.95
CA ILE A 53 -21.09 -12.98 -8.28
C ILE A 53 -22.43 -13.25 -7.62
N ALA A 54 -23.06 -14.36 -7.98
CA ALA A 54 -24.39 -14.73 -7.50
C ALA A 54 -25.44 -13.63 -7.81
N GLY A 55 -25.29 -12.91 -8.93
CA GLY A 55 -26.14 -11.78 -9.29
C GLY A 55 -26.00 -10.54 -8.38
N CYS A 56 -25.04 -10.56 -7.45
CA CYS A 56 -24.75 -9.45 -6.56
C CYS A 56 -23.60 -8.58 -7.10
N ARG A 57 -23.64 -7.30 -6.74
CA ARG A 57 -22.62 -6.30 -7.07
C ARG A 57 -21.44 -6.27 -6.08
N ILE A 58 -21.55 -6.96 -4.96
CA ILE A 58 -20.56 -6.93 -3.87
C ILE A 58 -19.41 -7.94 -4.06
N ILE A 59 -18.66 -7.81 -5.16
CA ILE A 59 -17.58 -8.76 -5.49
C ILE A 59 -16.49 -8.82 -4.41
N GLY A 60 -16.07 -7.65 -3.90
CA GLY A 60 -14.89 -7.56 -3.04
C GLY A 60 -15.06 -8.31 -1.72
N ARG A 61 -16.30 -8.40 -1.21
CA ARG A 61 -16.65 -9.18 -0.01
C ARG A 61 -16.96 -10.64 -0.28
N MET A 62 -17.48 -10.96 -1.46
CA MET A 62 -17.80 -12.35 -1.81
C MET A 62 -16.56 -13.14 -2.23
N CYS A 63 -15.56 -12.48 -2.82
CA CYS A 63 -14.36 -13.13 -3.35
C CYS A 63 -13.08 -12.84 -2.56
N VAL A 64 -12.21 -13.84 -2.56
CA VAL A 64 -10.84 -13.76 -2.08
C VAL A 64 -9.93 -14.22 -3.20
N GLY A 65 -8.84 -13.52 -3.43
CA GLY A 65 -8.00 -13.80 -4.57
C GLY A 65 -6.60 -13.27 -4.38
N ASN A 66 -5.68 -13.99 -4.99
CA ASN A 66 -4.26 -13.74 -5.02
C ASN A 66 -3.77 -13.85 -6.48
N ARG A 67 -2.49 -13.56 -6.76
CA ARG A 67 -1.90 -13.78 -8.10
C ARG A 67 -2.04 -15.21 -8.64
N HIS A 68 -2.22 -16.18 -7.74
CA HIS A 68 -2.24 -17.61 -8.05
C HIS A 68 -3.66 -18.17 -8.23
N GLY A 69 -4.66 -17.59 -7.58
CA GLY A 69 -5.98 -18.20 -7.53
C GLY A 69 -7.07 -17.23 -7.06
N LEU A 70 -8.29 -17.55 -7.46
CA LEU A 70 -9.52 -16.84 -7.09
C LEU A 70 -10.51 -17.83 -6.49
N LEU A 71 -10.99 -17.49 -5.30
CA LEU A 71 -12.02 -18.25 -4.60
C LEU A 71 -13.34 -17.51 -4.69
N VAL A 72 -14.36 -18.28 -5.05
CA VAL A 72 -15.71 -17.79 -5.33
C VAL A 72 -16.68 -18.61 -4.48
N PRO A 73 -17.75 -18.01 -3.92
CA PRO A 73 -18.78 -18.76 -3.20
C PRO A 73 -19.47 -19.80 -4.10
N SER A 74 -20.05 -20.82 -3.49
CA SER A 74 -20.86 -21.85 -4.15
C SER A 74 -22.08 -21.29 -4.90
N ASN A 75 -22.61 -20.14 -4.45
CA ASN A 75 -23.75 -19.45 -5.06
C ASN A 75 -23.46 -18.83 -6.44
N ALA A 76 -22.19 -18.78 -6.87
CA ALA A 76 -21.83 -18.16 -8.14
C ALA A 76 -22.33 -18.98 -9.33
N THR A 77 -22.96 -18.30 -10.29
CA THR A 77 -23.52 -18.96 -11.47
C THR A 77 -22.44 -19.46 -12.42
N ASP A 78 -22.74 -20.49 -13.21
CA ASP A 78 -21.78 -21.02 -14.19
C ASP A 78 -21.47 -20.01 -15.31
N GLN A 79 -22.42 -19.13 -15.63
CA GLN A 79 -22.22 -18.06 -16.60
C GLN A 79 -21.19 -17.05 -16.11
N GLU A 80 -21.28 -16.61 -14.86
CA GLU A 80 -20.30 -15.72 -14.23
C GLU A 80 -18.92 -16.37 -14.18
N LEU A 81 -18.83 -17.64 -13.79
CA LEU A 81 -17.54 -18.34 -13.77
C LEU A 81 -16.93 -18.48 -15.17
N GLN A 82 -17.74 -18.77 -16.19
CA GLN A 82 -17.24 -18.86 -17.56
C GLN A 82 -16.75 -17.50 -18.05
N HIS A 83 -17.45 -16.42 -17.69
CA HIS A 83 -17.02 -15.07 -18.01
C HIS A 83 -15.66 -14.74 -17.36
N ILE A 84 -15.52 -14.99 -16.06
CA ILE A 84 -14.27 -14.77 -15.31
C ILE A 84 -13.14 -15.61 -15.93
N ARG A 85 -13.38 -16.89 -16.26
CA ARG A 85 -12.38 -17.75 -16.91
C ARG A 85 -11.90 -17.24 -18.26
N ASN A 86 -12.79 -16.64 -19.05
CA ASN A 86 -12.43 -16.11 -20.37
C ASN A 86 -11.60 -14.81 -20.27
N CYS A 87 -11.78 -14.05 -19.19
CA CYS A 87 -11.13 -12.74 -19.00
C CYS A 87 -9.84 -12.82 -18.18
N LEU A 88 -9.70 -13.80 -17.29
CA LEU A 88 -8.51 -13.96 -16.47
C LEU A 88 -7.41 -14.72 -17.22
N PRO A 89 -6.13 -14.47 -16.88
CA PRO A 89 -5.04 -15.28 -17.40
C PRO A 89 -5.12 -16.72 -16.86
N ASP A 90 -4.75 -17.69 -17.69
CA ASP A 90 -4.78 -19.13 -17.38
C ASP A 90 -3.94 -19.55 -16.15
N SER A 91 -3.07 -18.65 -15.67
CA SER A 91 -2.27 -18.87 -14.46
C SER A 91 -3.12 -18.90 -13.18
N VAL A 92 -4.31 -18.30 -13.19
CA VAL A 92 -5.17 -18.15 -12.02
C VAL A 92 -6.14 -19.32 -11.92
N GLN A 93 -6.04 -20.08 -10.82
CA GLN A 93 -6.97 -21.17 -10.56
C GLN A 93 -8.25 -20.65 -9.91
N ILE A 94 -9.39 -20.91 -10.54
CA ILE A 94 -10.70 -20.50 -10.02
C ILE A 94 -11.39 -21.70 -9.38
N ARG A 95 -11.74 -21.58 -8.10
CA ARG A 95 -12.44 -22.64 -7.35
C ARG A 95 -13.64 -22.11 -6.60
N ARG A 96 -14.73 -22.90 -6.61
CA ARG A 96 -15.89 -22.67 -5.75
C ARG A 96 -15.62 -23.23 -4.36
N VAL A 97 -16.02 -22.48 -3.34
CA VAL A 97 -15.94 -22.87 -1.94
C VAL A 97 -17.32 -22.81 -1.32
N GLU A 98 -17.66 -23.85 -0.57
CA GLU A 98 -18.86 -23.90 0.26
C GLU A 98 -18.46 -23.53 1.68
N GLU A 99 -18.77 -22.31 2.08
CA GLU A 99 -18.54 -21.82 3.43
C GLU A 99 -19.88 -21.35 4.02
N ARG A 100 -20.12 -21.66 5.29
CA ARG A 100 -21.40 -21.39 5.96
C ARG A 100 -21.34 -20.22 6.93
N LEU A 101 -20.15 -19.88 7.44
CA LEU A 101 -19.99 -18.86 8.48
C LEU A 101 -20.26 -17.45 7.98
N SER A 102 -19.63 -17.03 6.89
CA SER A 102 -19.84 -15.72 6.28
C SER A 102 -19.27 -15.70 4.87
N ALA A 103 -19.34 -14.54 4.22
CA ALA A 103 -18.73 -14.33 2.90
C ALA A 103 -17.20 -14.47 2.97
N LEU A 104 -16.61 -15.13 1.97
CA LEU A 104 -15.17 -15.46 1.96
C LEU A 104 -14.28 -14.24 2.20
N GLY A 105 -14.63 -13.08 1.61
CA GLY A 105 -13.87 -11.84 1.74
C GLY A 105 -13.98 -11.14 3.09
N ASN A 106 -14.94 -11.53 3.94
CA ASN A 106 -15.00 -11.08 5.33
C ASN A 106 -14.20 -12.00 6.26
N VAL A 107 -14.17 -13.29 5.92
CA VAL A 107 -13.54 -14.36 6.70
C VAL A 107 -12.04 -14.41 6.49
N THR A 108 -11.56 -14.03 5.29
CA THR A 108 -10.16 -14.21 4.88
C THR A 108 -9.53 -12.94 4.33
N THR A 109 -8.29 -12.66 4.72
CA THR A 109 -7.40 -11.68 4.08
C THR A 109 -6.14 -12.39 3.59
N CYS A 110 -5.64 -12.02 2.40
CA CYS A 110 -4.52 -12.71 1.76
C CYS A 110 -3.53 -11.74 1.10
N ASN A 111 -2.24 -12.12 1.12
CA ASN A 111 -1.21 -11.61 0.22
C ASN A 111 -0.68 -12.75 -0.67
N ASP A 112 0.47 -12.55 -1.33
CA ASP A 112 1.05 -13.57 -2.21
C ASP A 112 1.58 -14.82 -1.48
N TYR A 113 1.83 -14.73 -0.17
CA TYR A 113 2.61 -15.71 0.62
C TYR A 113 1.85 -16.31 1.81
N VAL A 114 0.97 -15.52 2.42
CA VAL A 114 0.31 -15.76 3.71
C VAL A 114 -1.15 -15.31 3.62
N ALA A 115 -2.04 -16.06 4.27
CA ALA A 115 -3.42 -15.70 4.48
C ALA A 115 -3.79 -15.75 5.97
N LEU A 116 -4.60 -14.78 6.41
CA LEU A 116 -5.24 -14.78 7.72
C LEU A 116 -6.69 -15.21 7.54
N VAL A 117 -7.14 -16.12 8.41
CA VAL A 117 -8.50 -16.65 8.40
C VAL A 117 -9.14 -16.57 9.78
N HIS A 118 -10.47 -16.62 9.77
CA HIS A 118 -11.29 -16.79 10.97
C HIS A 118 -10.88 -18.05 11.77
N PRO A 119 -10.84 -17.98 13.11
CA PRO A 119 -10.40 -19.10 13.95
C PRO A 119 -11.30 -20.34 13.84
N ASP A 120 -12.61 -20.15 13.69
CA ASP A 120 -13.60 -21.24 13.60
C ASP A 120 -13.79 -21.78 12.16
N LEU A 121 -12.88 -21.47 11.23
CA LEU A 121 -12.98 -21.97 9.86
C LEU A 121 -12.86 -23.51 9.80
N ASP A 122 -13.69 -24.12 8.95
CA ASP A 122 -13.62 -25.55 8.67
C ASP A 122 -12.27 -25.92 8.04
N ARG A 123 -11.72 -27.06 8.48
CA ARG A 123 -10.40 -27.55 8.01
C ARG A 123 -10.40 -27.86 6.51
N GLU A 124 -11.53 -28.32 5.98
CA GLU A 124 -11.68 -28.57 4.54
C GLU A 124 -11.52 -27.27 3.74
N THR A 125 -12.13 -26.17 4.20
CA THR A 125 -12.02 -24.85 3.58
C THR A 125 -10.58 -24.31 3.66
N GLU A 126 -9.91 -24.51 4.79
CA GLU A 126 -8.51 -24.12 4.99
C GLU A 126 -7.57 -24.84 4.01
N GLU A 127 -7.75 -26.15 3.80
CA GLU A 127 -6.95 -26.92 2.84
C GLU A 127 -7.19 -26.43 1.39
N ILE A 128 -8.44 -26.10 1.04
CA ILE A 128 -8.77 -25.53 -0.27
C ILE A 128 -8.11 -24.15 -0.47
N LEU A 129 -8.09 -23.31 0.57
CA LEU A 129 -7.44 -22.01 0.56
C LEU A 129 -5.93 -22.13 0.31
N ALA A 130 -5.27 -23.01 1.06
CA ALA A 130 -3.84 -23.25 0.95
C ALA A 130 -3.47 -23.77 -0.46
N ASP A 131 -4.23 -24.71 -1.01
CA ASP A 131 -3.98 -25.30 -2.32
C ASP A 131 -4.16 -24.31 -3.48
N VAL A 132 -5.27 -23.55 -3.46
CA VAL A 132 -5.63 -22.65 -4.57
C VAL A 132 -4.79 -21.38 -4.56
N LEU A 133 -4.60 -20.77 -3.39
CA LEU A 133 -3.86 -19.52 -3.26
C LEU A 133 -2.34 -19.74 -3.17
N LYS A 134 -1.90 -20.97 -2.83
CA LYS A 134 -0.49 -21.34 -2.60
C LYS A 134 0.16 -20.53 -1.50
N VAL A 135 -0.57 -20.33 -0.41
CA VAL A 135 -0.15 -19.53 0.74
C VAL A 135 -0.28 -20.32 2.03
N GLU A 136 0.51 -19.92 3.03
CA GLU A 136 0.35 -20.44 4.39
C GLU A 136 -0.85 -19.76 5.06
N VAL A 137 -1.73 -20.55 5.66
CA VAL A 137 -2.95 -20.06 6.30
C VAL A 137 -2.75 -20.02 7.82
N PHE A 138 -3.04 -18.88 8.43
CA PHE A 138 -3.01 -18.70 9.88
C PHE A 138 -4.36 -18.27 10.42
N ARG A 139 -4.80 -18.94 11.49
CA ARG A 139 -5.99 -18.59 12.25
C ARG A 139 -5.63 -17.54 13.28
N GLN A 140 -6.17 -16.32 13.14
CA GLN A 140 -5.86 -15.21 14.04
C GLN A 140 -7.04 -14.24 14.13
N THR A 141 -7.09 -13.46 15.20
CA THR A 141 -8.06 -12.37 15.39
C THR A 141 -7.36 -11.02 15.37
N VAL A 142 -8.09 -9.96 15.01
CA VAL A 142 -7.56 -8.59 14.98
C VAL A 142 -8.43 -7.72 15.88
N ALA A 143 -7.84 -7.13 16.93
CA ALA A 143 -8.55 -6.29 17.90
C ALA A 143 -9.83 -6.94 18.46
N ASP A 144 -9.73 -8.20 18.90
CA ASP A 144 -10.83 -9.05 19.38
C ASP A 144 -11.94 -9.33 18.35
N GLN A 145 -11.75 -8.93 17.10
CA GLN A 145 -12.68 -9.24 16.02
C GLN A 145 -12.26 -10.50 15.27
N VAL A 146 -13.26 -11.33 14.99
CA VAL A 146 -13.09 -12.59 14.27
C VAL A 146 -13.06 -12.41 12.75
N LEU A 147 -13.66 -11.34 12.23
CA LEU A 147 -13.73 -11.05 10.80
C LEU A 147 -12.49 -10.30 10.29
N VAL A 148 -11.37 -11.02 10.19
CA VAL A 148 -10.09 -10.45 9.73
C VAL A 148 -10.18 -9.76 8.36
N GLY A 149 -10.98 -10.32 7.45
CA GLY A 149 -11.24 -9.80 6.10
C GLY A 149 -11.85 -8.40 6.05
N SER A 150 -12.58 -8.01 7.09
CA SER A 150 -13.23 -6.69 7.17
C SER A 150 -12.31 -5.62 7.75
N TYR A 151 -11.49 -6.00 8.71
CA TYR A 151 -10.75 -5.08 9.58
C TYR A 151 -9.25 -4.98 9.23
N CYS A 152 -8.74 -5.87 8.37
CA CYS A 152 -7.35 -5.90 7.96
C CYS A 152 -7.24 -5.91 6.42
N VAL A 153 -6.37 -5.06 5.89
CA VAL A 153 -5.97 -5.07 4.48
C VAL A 153 -4.46 -5.05 4.42
N PHE A 154 -3.85 -6.02 3.76
CA PHE A 154 -2.41 -6.06 3.58
C PHE A 154 -2.02 -6.47 2.17
N SER A 155 -0.81 -6.08 1.79
CA SER A 155 -0.13 -6.38 0.53
C SER A 155 1.19 -7.09 0.85
N ASN A 156 2.07 -7.26 -0.14
CA ASN A 156 3.41 -7.79 0.12
C ASN A 156 4.34 -6.76 0.77
N GLN A 157 4.02 -5.47 0.68
CA GLN A 157 4.89 -4.38 1.16
C GLN A 157 4.57 -3.92 2.59
N GLY A 158 3.31 -4.04 2.98
CA GLY A 158 2.79 -3.54 4.25
C GLY A 158 1.30 -3.80 4.39
N GLY A 159 0.74 -3.44 5.55
CA GLY A 159 -0.68 -3.60 5.82
C GLY A 159 -1.23 -2.62 6.84
N LEU A 160 -2.55 -2.46 6.80
CA LEU A 160 -3.32 -1.63 7.70
C LEU A 160 -4.28 -2.48 8.51
N VAL A 161 -4.31 -2.22 9.81
CA VAL A 161 -5.15 -2.89 10.78
C VAL A 161 -6.05 -1.90 11.51
N HIS A 162 -7.08 -2.44 12.13
CA HIS A 162 -8.06 -1.69 12.91
C HIS A 162 -7.39 -0.72 13.92
N PRO A 163 -7.89 0.52 14.10
CA PRO A 163 -7.25 1.54 14.92
C PRO A 163 -7.17 1.19 16.42
N LYS A 164 -8.03 0.30 16.92
CA LYS A 164 -8.03 -0.12 18.34
C LYS A 164 -7.13 -1.33 18.61
N THR A 165 -6.36 -1.79 17.62
CA THR A 165 -5.43 -2.92 17.79
C THR A 165 -4.32 -2.51 18.76
N SER A 166 -3.98 -3.39 19.71
CA SER A 166 -2.87 -3.12 20.63
C SER A 166 -1.54 -3.10 19.87
N ILE A 167 -0.50 -2.49 20.45
CA ILE A 167 0.83 -2.47 19.84
C ILE A 167 1.45 -3.87 19.89
N GLU A 168 1.14 -4.65 20.94
CA GLU A 168 1.59 -6.03 21.09
C GLU A 168 1.04 -6.91 19.97
N ASP A 169 -0.27 -6.87 19.72
CA ASP A 169 -0.89 -7.64 18.62
C ASP A 169 -0.36 -7.21 17.23
N GLN A 170 -0.06 -5.92 17.07
CA GLN A 170 0.52 -5.40 15.83
C GLN A 170 1.91 -6.00 15.58
N ASP A 171 2.76 -6.06 16.60
CA ASP A 171 4.11 -6.63 16.50
C ASP A 171 4.07 -8.15 16.28
N GLU A 172 3.12 -8.85 16.90
CA GLU A 172 2.87 -10.28 16.66
C GLU A 172 2.44 -10.53 15.21
N LEU A 173 1.44 -9.79 14.71
CA LEU A 173 0.97 -9.90 13.34
C LEU A 173 2.04 -9.51 12.32
N ALA A 174 2.84 -8.48 12.61
CA ALA A 174 3.96 -8.07 11.74
C ALA A 174 5.04 -9.15 11.67
N SER A 175 5.30 -9.85 12.78
CA SER A 175 6.24 -10.97 12.82
C SER A 175 5.72 -12.19 12.05
N LEU A 176 4.41 -12.46 12.13
CA LEU A 176 3.75 -13.54 11.40
C LEU A 176 3.73 -13.27 9.88
N LEU A 177 3.28 -12.09 9.47
CA LEU A 177 3.14 -11.73 8.06
C LEU A 177 4.47 -11.30 7.40
N GLN A 178 5.51 -11.06 8.20
CA GLN A 178 6.80 -10.50 7.76
C GLN A 178 6.70 -9.13 7.06
N VAL A 179 5.59 -8.41 7.24
CA VAL A 179 5.34 -7.09 6.67
C VAL A 179 5.05 -6.07 7.76
N PRO A 180 5.44 -4.79 7.58
CA PRO A 180 5.10 -3.74 8.53
C PRO A 180 3.58 -3.51 8.55
N LEU A 181 3.01 -3.51 9.76
CA LEU A 181 1.61 -3.18 9.99
C LEU A 181 1.49 -1.85 10.73
N VAL A 182 0.47 -1.09 10.37
CA VAL A 182 0.12 0.16 11.06
C VAL A 182 -1.37 0.20 11.33
N ALA A 183 -1.74 0.61 12.54
CA ALA A 183 -3.12 0.89 12.88
C ALA A 183 -3.58 2.22 12.25
N GLY A 184 -4.71 2.20 11.53
CA GLY A 184 -5.20 3.38 10.82
C GLY A 184 -6.70 3.32 10.51
N THR A 185 -7.21 4.41 9.94
CA THR A 185 -8.61 4.54 9.51
C THR A 185 -8.71 4.95 8.06
N VAL A 186 -9.90 4.77 7.50
CA VAL A 186 -10.29 5.22 6.16
C VAL A 186 -11.58 6.02 6.21
N ASN A 187 -11.90 6.77 5.15
CA ASN A 187 -13.20 7.44 5.03
C ASN A 187 -13.58 8.30 6.25
N ARG A 188 -12.64 9.14 6.74
CA ARG A 188 -12.84 10.02 7.92
C ARG A 188 -13.11 9.26 9.21
N GLY A 189 -12.28 8.27 9.52
CA GLY A 189 -12.38 7.54 10.79
C GLY A 189 -13.25 6.28 10.77
N SER A 190 -13.60 5.74 9.60
CA SER A 190 -14.19 4.41 9.48
C SER A 190 -13.17 3.35 9.91
N GLU A 191 -13.63 2.43 10.75
CA GLU A 191 -12.84 1.33 11.28
C GLU A 191 -12.82 0.10 10.35
N VAL A 192 -13.71 0.07 9.35
CA VAL A 192 -13.80 -1.03 8.37
C VAL A 192 -12.87 -0.75 7.19
N ILE A 193 -11.61 -1.14 7.35
CA ILE A 193 -10.53 -0.83 6.41
C ILE A 193 -10.78 -1.48 5.04
N ALA A 194 -11.17 -2.75 5.00
CA ALA A 194 -11.38 -3.48 3.75
C ALA A 194 -12.63 -3.02 2.97
N ALA A 195 -13.53 -2.26 3.59
CA ALA A 195 -14.63 -1.63 2.86
C ALA A 195 -14.13 -0.39 2.14
N GLY A 196 -13.33 0.43 2.83
CA GLY A 196 -12.94 1.74 2.34
C GLY A 196 -11.77 1.75 1.37
N MET A 197 -11.00 0.65 1.27
CA MET A 197 -9.86 0.57 0.36
C MET A 197 -9.65 -0.80 -0.28
N VAL A 198 -8.93 -0.79 -1.41
CA VAL A 198 -8.31 -1.96 -2.02
C VAL A 198 -6.88 -1.62 -2.42
N VAL A 199 -5.96 -2.56 -2.25
CA VAL A 199 -4.52 -2.30 -2.39
C VAL A 199 -3.83 -3.40 -3.17
N ASN A 200 -2.85 -2.99 -3.96
CA ASN A 200 -1.84 -3.77 -4.64
C ASN A 200 -0.46 -3.15 -4.28
N ASP A 201 0.63 -3.81 -4.62
CA ASP A 201 2.00 -3.40 -4.33
C ASP A 201 2.39 -2.05 -4.95
N TRP A 202 1.66 -1.56 -5.98
CA TRP A 202 1.96 -0.27 -6.64
C TRP A 202 0.81 0.74 -6.67
N CYS A 203 -0.44 0.29 -6.51
CA CYS A 203 -1.63 1.13 -6.51
C CYS A 203 -2.52 0.84 -5.31
N ALA A 204 -3.12 1.90 -4.76
CA ALA A 204 -4.19 1.79 -3.77
C ALA A 204 -5.38 2.64 -4.21
N PHE A 205 -6.57 2.10 -4.06
CA PHE A 205 -7.82 2.83 -4.27
C PHE A 205 -8.52 3.00 -2.94
N CYS A 206 -8.85 4.24 -2.59
CA CYS A 206 -9.47 4.61 -1.33
C CYS A 206 -10.77 5.39 -1.59
N GLY A 207 -11.72 5.32 -0.67
CA GLY A 207 -12.98 6.06 -0.80
C GLY A 207 -12.77 7.58 -0.86
N LEU A 208 -13.69 8.27 -1.54
CA LEU A 208 -13.62 9.71 -1.77
C LEU A 208 -13.52 10.55 -0.48
N ASP A 209 -14.12 10.08 0.62
CA ASP A 209 -14.10 10.76 1.91
C ASP A 209 -12.77 10.65 2.65
N THR A 210 -11.86 9.76 2.23
CA THR A 210 -10.57 9.55 2.88
C THR A 210 -9.77 10.85 2.94
N THR A 211 -9.40 11.25 4.14
CA THR A 211 -8.69 12.51 4.41
C THR A 211 -7.27 12.49 3.83
N SER A 212 -6.66 13.67 3.64
CA SER A 212 -5.27 13.75 3.16
C SER A 212 -4.27 13.12 4.13
N THR A 213 -4.57 13.18 5.44
CA THR A 213 -3.77 12.55 6.49
C THR A 213 -3.85 11.03 6.41
N GLU A 214 -5.04 10.46 6.23
CA GLU A 214 -5.23 9.02 6.04
C GLU A 214 -4.53 8.53 4.75
N LEU A 215 -4.66 9.27 3.64
CA LEU A 215 -3.95 8.93 2.40
C LEU A 215 -2.42 8.94 2.58
N SER A 216 -1.88 9.92 3.30
CA SER A 216 -0.44 9.99 3.55
C SER A 216 0.05 8.77 4.35
N VAL A 217 -0.75 8.29 5.30
CA VAL A 217 -0.45 7.06 6.04
C VAL A 217 -0.48 5.84 5.11
N VAL A 218 -1.54 5.68 4.30
CA VAL A 218 -1.67 4.59 3.33
C VAL A 218 -0.47 4.55 2.37
N GLU A 219 -0.11 5.68 1.77
CA GLU A 219 1.02 5.76 0.84
C GLU A 219 2.36 5.41 1.51
N SER A 220 2.53 5.77 2.79
CA SER A 220 3.75 5.45 3.55
C SER A 220 3.85 3.96 3.92
N VAL A 221 2.74 3.34 4.33
CA VAL A 221 2.68 1.95 4.77
C VAL A 221 2.89 1.00 3.59
N PHE A 222 2.23 1.28 2.47
CA PHE A 222 2.30 0.45 1.28
C PHE A 222 3.46 0.81 0.35
N LYS A 223 4.29 1.80 0.70
CA LYS A 223 5.46 2.26 -0.08
C LYS A 223 5.15 2.56 -1.56
N LEU A 224 3.96 3.08 -1.84
CA LEU A 224 3.48 3.30 -3.22
C LEU A 224 4.30 4.35 -3.99
N ASN A 225 5.07 5.17 -3.28
CA ASN A 225 5.92 6.21 -3.86
C ASN A 225 7.23 5.64 -4.46
N GLU A 226 7.65 4.45 -4.02
CA GLU A 226 8.88 3.81 -4.47
C GLU A 226 8.72 2.98 -5.76
N ALA A 227 7.47 2.78 -6.22
CA ALA A 227 7.19 2.04 -7.46
C ALA A 227 7.33 2.89 -8.75
N GLN A 228 7.35 4.22 -8.64
CA GLN A 228 7.49 5.17 -9.77
C GLN A 228 8.70 6.15 -9.73
N PRO A 229 9.87 5.86 -9.10
CA PRO A 229 11.07 6.64 -9.35
C PRO A 229 11.97 6.02 -10.44
N SER A 230 11.78 4.77 -10.86
CA SER A 230 12.71 4.14 -11.81
C SER A 230 12.57 4.69 -13.23
N THR A 231 11.36 4.90 -13.77
CA THR A 231 11.17 5.40 -15.14
C THR A 231 11.46 6.90 -15.26
N ILE A 232 11.07 7.68 -14.24
CA ILE A 232 11.30 9.14 -14.22
C ILE A 232 12.74 9.46 -13.83
N ALA A 233 13.34 8.81 -12.84
CA ALA A 233 14.74 9.08 -12.51
C ALA A 233 15.72 8.50 -13.54
N THR A 234 15.36 7.44 -14.27
CA THR A 234 16.19 6.94 -15.38
C THR A 234 16.06 7.84 -16.60
N SER A 235 14.86 8.30 -16.98
CA SER A 235 14.70 9.27 -18.07
C SER A 235 15.31 10.63 -17.75
N MET A 236 15.21 11.13 -16.51
CA MET A 236 15.89 12.35 -16.09
C MET A 236 17.42 12.17 -16.03
N ARG A 237 17.94 11.02 -15.58
CA ARG A 237 19.38 10.73 -15.64
C ARG A 237 19.87 10.59 -17.07
N ASP A 238 19.16 9.90 -17.96
CA ASP A 238 19.53 9.78 -19.37
C ASP A 238 19.46 11.13 -20.09
N SER A 239 18.45 11.96 -19.79
CA SER A 239 18.36 13.33 -20.31
C SER A 239 19.48 14.24 -19.80
N LEU A 240 19.93 14.05 -18.55
CA LEU A 240 21.07 14.77 -17.98
C LEU A 240 22.42 14.24 -18.50
N ILE A 241 22.52 12.94 -18.78
CA ILE A 241 23.71 12.33 -19.40
C ILE A 241 23.81 12.73 -20.88
N ASP A 242 22.70 12.87 -21.59
CA ASP A 242 22.66 13.33 -22.98
C ASP A 242 22.93 14.84 -23.09
N ARG A 243 22.37 15.66 -22.19
CA ARG A 243 22.75 17.09 -22.08
C ARG A 243 24.20 17.29 -21.62
N GLY A 244 24.76 16.37 -20.84
CA GLY A 244 26.18 16.35 -20.46
C GLY A 244 27.12 15.92 -21.59
N ARG A 245 26.61 15.29 -22.66
CA ARG A 245 27.39 14.89 -23.85
C ARG A 245 27.27 15.85 -25.03
N GLY A 246 26.47 16.91 -24.90
CA GLY A 246 26.24 17.92 -25.94
C GLY A 246 27.28 19.04 -26.08
N SER A 247 28.34 19.10 -25.25
CA SER A 247 29.34 20.19 -25.30
C SER A 247 30.80 19.78 -25.46
N CYS A 248 31.10 18.51 -25.75
CA CYS A 248 32.49 18.10 -26.01
C CYS A 248 32.62 17.33 -27.33
N ALA A 249 32.23 17.98 -28.42
CA ALA A 249 32.54 17.56 -29.79
C ALA A 249 33.68 18.41 -30.40
N VAL A 250 34.72 18.74 -29.62
CA VAL A 250 36.05 19.07 -30.14
C VAL A 250 37.08 18.54 -29.15
N ALA A 251 38.01 17.73 -29.66
CA ALA A 251 39.19 17.17 -28.99
C ALA A 251 38.99 15.91 -28.12
N SER A 252 38.95 14.74 -28.77
CA SER A 252 39.92 13.67 -28.46
C SER A 252 39.89 12.58 -29.53
N ARG A 253 40.52 12.86 -30.66
CA ARG A 253 40.98 11.83 -31.61
C ARG A 253 42.22 11.16 -31.00
N ARG A 254 42.05 10.36 -29.95
CA ARG A 254 43.17 9.62 -29.33
C ARG A 254 42.75 8.42 -28.48
N GLN A 255 41.79 7.61 -28.94
CA GLN A 255 41.54 6.28 -28.36
C GLN A 255 41.12 5.29 -29.46
N SER A 256 42.05 5.03 -30.38
CA SER A 256 41.95 3.91 -31.34
C SER A 256 43.26 3.11 -31.44
N PHE A 257 44.23 3.39 -30.54
CA PHE A 257 45.56 2.79 -30.60
C PHE A 257 45.83 1.76 -29.49
N GLN A 258 44.97 1.65 -28.47
CA GLN A 258 45.14 0.68 -27.37
C GLN A 258 44.45 -0.67 -27.59
N THR A 259 43.64 -0.83 -28.63
CA THR A 259 43.01 -2.12 -28.98
C THR A 259 43.88 -2.96 -29.94
N ALA A 260 45.04 -2.44 -30.38
CA ALA A 260 45.97 -3.13 -31.28
C ALA A 260 47.17 -3.81 -30.58
N LEU A 261 47.36 -3.61 -29.27
CA LEU A 261 48.48 -4.21 -28.50
C LEU A 261 48.08 -5.34 -27.54
N ARG A 262 46.81 -5.76 -27.54
CA ARG A 262 46.32 -6.92 -26.77
C ARG A 262 46.16 -8.22 -27.57
N ARG A 263 46.71 -8.30 -28.79
CA ARG A 263 46.75 -9.53 -29.62
C ARG A 263 48.16 -9.99 -29.99
N ARG A 264 49.16 -9.74 -29.14
CA ARG A 264 50.54 -10.26 -29.31
C ARG A 264 51.16 -10.88 -28.06
N ALA A 265 50.34 -11.20 -27.05
CA ALA A 265 50.78 -11.86 -25.82
C ALA A 265 50.19 -13.29 -25.71
N GLU A 266 50.20 -14.03 -26.81
CA GLU A 266 49.98 -15.49 -26.82
C GLU A 266 50.97 -16.10 -27.81
N ARG A 267 52.21 -16.27 -27.34
CA ARG A 267 53.18 -17.22 -27.87
C ARG A 267 54.39 -17.25 -26.94
N GLY A 268 54.60 -18.38 -26.26
CA GLY A 268 55.88 -18.73 -25.66
C GLY A 268 55.90 -18.68 -24.14
N GLY A 269 55.69 -19.84 -23.52
CA GLY A 269 55.70 -20.02 -22.08
C GLY A 269 57.09 -19.95 -21.43
N ARG A 270 57.09 -19.82 -20.10
CA ARG A 270 57.41 -20.90 -19.15
C ARG A 270 57.52 -20.34 -17.74
N ARG A 271 56.85 -21.04 -16.82
CA ARG A 271 57.31 -21.50 -15.50
C ARG A 271 58.19 -20.53 -14.69
N TRP A 272 57.65 -20.03 -13.59
CA TRP A 272 58.46 -19.59 -12.45
C TRP A 272 57.86 -20.10 -11.16
N ASP A 273 58.64 -20.98 -10.55
CA ASP A 273 58.41 -21.58 -9.25
C ASP A 273 59.50 -21.02 -8.33
N SER A 274 59.05 -20.49 -7.20
CA SER A 274 59.66 -20.50 -5.86
C SER A 274 61.15 -20.19 -5.61
N HIS A 275 61.32 -19.40 -4.53
CA HIS A 275 62.43 -19.36 -3.56
C HIS A 275 63.59 -18.35 -3.71
N ARG A 276 63.71 -17.60 -2.61
CA ARG A 276 64.93 -17.30 -1.81
C ARG A 276 65.84 -16.13 -2.19
N ARG A 277 65.90 -15.25 -1.17
CA ARG A 277 67.08 -14.76 -0.42
C ARG A 277 68.03 -13.77 -1.10
N LEU A 278 68.08 -12.62 -0.41
CA LEU A 278 69.25 -11.98 0.24
C LEU A 278 70.45 -11.54 -0.61
N GLY A 279 70.90 -10.33 -0.29
CA GLY A 279 72.24 -9.80 -0.57
C GLY A 279 72.18 -8.61 -1.52
N ARG A 280 72.18 -7.37 -1.02
CA ARG A 280 73.36 -6.58 -0.60
C ARG A 280 74.24 -6.16 -1.78
N CYS A 281 74.28 -4.85 -2.03
CA CYS A 281 75.43 -3.98 -2.36
C CYS A 281 74.84 -2.65 -2.86
N GLU A 282 74.79 -1.59 -2.05
CA GLU A 282 75.86 -0.61 -1.77
C GLU A 282 76.10 0.42 -2.89
N ASN A 283 75.81 1.68 -2.54
CA ASN A 283 76.52 2.95 -2.81
C ASN A 283 76.83 3.32 -4.28
N MET A 284 76.69 4.57 -4.74
CA MET A 284 77.14 5.82 -4.09
C MET A 284 76.60 7.05 -4.86
N GLY A 285 76.50 8.19 -4.15
CA GLY A 285 76.19 9.53 -4.68
C GLY A 285 75.22 10.27 -3.76
N ALA A 286 75.58 10.69 -2.54
CA ALA A 286 76.45 11.83 -2.20
C ALA A 286 75.94 13.15 -2.85
N GLN A 287 75.71 14.27 -2.18
CA GLN A 287 75.96 14.69 -0.80
C GLN A 287 75.49 16.17 -0.64
N LEU A 288 75.21 16.58 0.60
CA LEU A 288 75.23 17.96 1.14
C LEU A 288 74.02 18.86 0.77
N SER A 289 73.41 19.66 1.65
CA SER A 289 73.71 20.16 3.01
C SER A 289 72.44 20.95 3.44
N GLY A 290 71.97 21.06 4.69
CA GLY A 290 72.45 20.63 6.00
C GLY A 290 71.53 21.16 7.12
N GLY A 291 71.58 20.49 8.29
CA GLY A 291 71.34 21.01 9.67
C GLY A 291 69.90 21.33 10.10
N GLN A 292 69.16 20.46 10.80
CA GLN A 292 69.23 20.03 12.23
C GLN A 292 68.85 21.09 13.27
N GLY A 293 67.82 20.76 14.06
CA GLY A 293 67.48 21.36 15.35
C GLY A 293 66.30 20.58 15.97
N ALA A 294 66.60 19.64 16.86
CA ALA A 294 65.66 18.70 17.48
C ALA A 294 64.96 19.28 18.73
N ALA A 295 63.73 18.85 19.03
CA ALA A 295 63.20 18.69 20.39
C ALA A 295 61.89 17.85 20.41
N GLN A 296 61.67 17.19 21.54
CA GLN A 296 60.84 16.02 21.86
C GLN A 296 59.30 16.23 21.94
N PRO A 297 58.50 15.13 22.07
CA PRO A 297 57.07 15.11 21.80
C PRO A 297 56.20 15.53 23.00
N ALA A 298 55.12 16.27 22.74
CA ALA A 298 54.10 16.64 23.72
C ALA A 298 52.78 15.90 23.46
N GLN A 299 52.20 15.36 24.54
CA GLN A 299 50.94 14.63 24.60
C GLN A 299 49.70 15.52 24.37
N PRO A 300 48.51 14.93 24.09
CA PRO A 300 47.35 15.65 23.57
C PRO A 300 46.68 16.55 24.62
N ALA A 301 46.41 17.81 24.24
CA ALA A 301 45.63 18.76 25.03
C ALA A 301 44.12 18.47 24.94
N GLN A 302 43.46 18.47 26.08
CA GLN A 302 42.00 18.37 26.23
C GLN A 302 41.29 19.59 25.60
N PRO A 303 40.14 19.42 24.92
CA PRO A 303 39.35 20.53 24.42
C PRO A 303 38.63 21.30 25.55
N GLN A 304 38.71 22.63 25.49
CA GLN A 304 38.07 23.56 26.43
C GLN A 304 36.53 23.55 26.35
N PRO A 305 35.81 23.93 27.43
CA PRO A 305 34.35 23.98 27.47
C PRO A 305 33.79 25.11 26.58
N GLN A 306 32.73 24.82 25.82
CA GLN A 306 31.99 25.81 25.02
C GLN A 306 31.28 26.86 25.91
N PRO A 307 31.23 28.13 25.51
CA PRO A 307 30.43 29.16 26.20
C PRO A 307 28.92 28.88 26.06
N GLN A 308 28.18 28.98 27.18
CA GLN A 308 26.72 28.86 27.21
C GLN A 308 26.04 29.95 26.35
N PRO A 309 24.95 29.63 25.63
CA PRO A 309 24.15 30.62 24.91
C PRO A 309 23.46 31.60 25.86
N GLN A 310 23.44 32.89 25.49
CA GLN A 310 22.73 33.94 26.22
C GLN A 310 21.21 33.67 26.30
N PRO A 311 20.51 34.13 27.37
CA PRO A 311 19.08 33.97 27.51
C PRO A 311 18.31 34.76 26.43
N GLN A 312 17.33 34.11 25.79
CA GLN A 312 16.39 34.77 24.88
C GLN A 312 15.56 35.83 25.63
N PRO A 313 15.25 36.99 25.01
CA PRO A 313 14.30 37.95 25.58
C PRO A 313 12.91 37.33 25.67
N GLN A 314 12.25 37.47 26.82
CA GLN A 314 10.86 37.03 27.02
C GLN A 314 9.90 37.73 26.04
N PRO A 315 8.91 37.01 25.48
CA PRO A 315 7.85 37.63 24.70
C PRO A 315 7.03 38.58 25.57
N GLN A 316 6.81 39.81 25.11
CA GLN A 316 5.86 40.73 25.74
C GLN A 316 4.44 40.13 25.73
N PRO A 317 3.63 40.33 26.79
CA PRO A 317 2.25 39.86 26.81
C PRO A 317 1.43 40.53 25.69
N GLN A 318 0.77 39.73 24.86
CA GLN A 318 -0.22 40.23 23.91
C GLN A 318 -1.36 40.95 24.66
N PRO A 319 -1.86 42.09 24.15
CA PRO A 319 -3.07 42.71 24.70
C PRO A 319 -4.26 41.74 24.58
N GLN A 320 -5.02 41.58 25.66
CA GLN A 320 -6.24 40.79 25.66
C GLN A 320 -7.21 41.24 24.54
N PRO A 321 -7.85 40.30 23.81
CA PRO A 321 -8.94 40.64 22.91
C PRO A 321 -10.09 41.29 23.70
N GLN A 322 -10.56 42.45 23.24
CA GLN A 322 -11.78 43.05 23.77
C GLN A 322 -12.96 42.07 23.65
N PRO A 323 -13.87 42.01 24.63
CA PRO A 323 -15.07 41.18 24.54
C PRO A 323 -15.92 41.61 23.34
N GLN A 324 -16.20 40.68 22.43
CA GLN A 324 -17.22 40.89 21.41
C GLN A 324 -18.58 41.15 22.09
N PRO A 325 -19.39 42.09 21.59
CA PRO A 325 -20.75 42.29 22.08
C PRO A 325 -21.58 41.01 21.86
N GLN A 326 -22.25 40.54 22.90
CA GLN A 326 -23.21 39.45 22.82
C GLN A 326 -24.26 39.75 21.73
N PRO A 327 -24.55 38.81 20.81
CA PRO A 327 -25.73 38.90 19.96
C PRO A 327 -26.98 38.90 20.83
N GLN A 328 -27.86 39.89 20.61
CA GLN A 328 -29.17 39.96 21.24
C GLN A 328 -29.96 38.65 21.00
N PRO A 329 -30.72 38.15 22.00
CA PRO A 329 -31.58 37.00 21.81
C PRO A 329 -32.61 37.31 20.72
N GLN A 330 -32.58 36.55 19.61
CA GLN A 330 -33.67 36.56 18.65
C GLN A 330 -34.93 36.06 19.36
N THR A 331 -35.96 36.90 19.33
CA THR A 331 -37.30 36.64 19.82
C THR A 331 -37.88 35.38 19.19
N HIS A 332 -38.21 34.39 20.03
CA HIS A 332 -39.08 33.27 19.64
C HIS A 332 -40.40 33.80 19.05
N PRO A 333 -40.81 33.37 17.84
CA PRO A 333 -42.19 33.51 17.41
C PRO A 333 -43.06 32.54 18.22
N GLN A 334 -44.14 33.06 18.83
CA GLN A 334 -45.15 32.25 19.51
C GLN A 334 -45.77 31.20 18.57
N PRO A 335 -46.14 30.00 19.07
CA PRO A 335 -46.89 29.02 18.30
C PRO A 335 -48.31 29.54 18.01
N GLN A 336 -48.70 29.57 16.74
CA GLN A 336 -50.09 29.78 16.35
C GLN A 336 -50.93 28.52 16.65
N PRO A 337 -52.19 28.66 17.11
CA PRO A 337 -53.04 27.54 17.47
C PRO A 337 -53.47 26.70 16.25
N ALA A 338 -53.54 25.39 16.47
CA ALA A 338 -53.84 24.36 15.48
C ALA A 338 -55.21 24.55 14.80
N ALA A 339 -55.21 24.43 13.46
CA ALA A 339 -56.42 24.30 12.65
C ALA A 339 -56.93 22.84 12.68
N PRO A 340 -58.26 22.61 12.59
CA PRO A 340 -58.86 21.30 12.80
C PRO A 340 -58.53 20.29 11.69
N GLU A 341 -58.30 19.05 12.13
CA GLU A 341 -57.96 17.88 11.32
C GLU A 341 -59.04 17.56 10.27
N GLY A 342 -58.65 17.54 9.00
CA GLY A 342 -59.42 16.94 7.91
C GLY A 342 -59.15 15.42 7.83
N PRO A 343 -60.07 14.64 7.22
CA PRO A 343 -60.04 13.18 7.30
C PRO A 343 -58.81 12.59 6.59
N GLY A 344 -58.17 11.65 7.29
CA GLY A 344 -56.88 11.05 6.96
C GLY A 344 -56.82 10.42 5.57
N ARG A 345 -55.74 10.74 4.84
CA ARG A 345 -55.32 9.97 3.68
C ARG A 345 -54.77 8.62 4.17
N PRO A 346 -55.16 7.49 3.56
CA PRO A 346 -54.59 6.19 3.92
C PRO A 346 -53.10 6.15 3.56
N TRP A 347 -52.31 5.58 4.48
CA TRP A 347 -50.89 5.30 4.31
C TRP A 347 -50.67 4.45 3.04
N PRO A 348 -49.68 4.76 2.19
CA PRO A 348 -49.34 3.87 1.09
C PRO A 348 -48.83 2.55 1.64
N GLU A 349 -49.40 1.45 1.15
CA GLU A 349 -48.96 0.08 1.47
C GLU A 349 -47.47 -0.11 1.13
N PRO A 350 -46.71 -0.87 1.94
CA PRO A 350 -45.34 -1.20 1.60
C PRO A 350 -45.32 -2.12 0.38
N GLY A 351 -44.76 -1.64 -0.73
CA GLY A 351 -44.41 -2.49 -1.86
C GLY A 351 -43.32 -3.52 -1.47
N PRO A 352 -43.16 -4.62 -2.21
CA PRO A 352 -42.26 -5.73 -1.83
C PRO A 352 -40.75 -5.40 -1.92
N TRP A 353 -40.37 -4.13 -2.09
CA TRP A 353 -38.99 -3.68 -2.21
C TRP A 353 -38.83 -2.39 -1.40
N GLY A 354 -38.16 -2.51 -0.25
CA GLY A 354 -37.80 -1.38 0.61
C GLY A 354 -36.69 -0.51 -0.01
N PRO A 355 -36.46 0.71 0.53
CA PRO A 355 -35.46 1.63 0.01
C PRO A 355 -34.03 1.08 0.17
N LEU A 356 -33.26 1.23 -0.89
CA LEU A 356 -31.99 0.55 -1.20
C LEU A 356 -30.75 1.35 -0.75
N ASP A 357 -30.82 2.09 0.36
CA ASP A 357 -29.80 3.08 0.74
C ASP A 357 -28.87 2.69 1.89
N ASP A 358 -29.00 1.49 2.46
CA ASP A 358 -28.18 1.08 3.60
C ASP A 358 -27.24 -0.10 3.30
N VAL A 359 -26.19 0.18 2.51
CA VAL A 359 -25.03 -0.73 2.35
C VAL A 359 -24.36 -1.00 3.71
N ARG A 360 -24.41 -0.04 4.65
CA ARG A 360 -23.94 -0.22 6.03
C ARG A 360 -24.73 -1.29 6.79
N PHE A 361 -26.04 -1.39 6.56
CA PHE A 361 -26.89 -2.39 7.22
C PHE A 361 -26.68 -3.78 6.62
N LEU A 362 -26.37 -3.87 5.32
CA LEU A 362 -26.00 -5.12 4.65
C LEU A 362 -24.62 -5.65 5.08
N ILE A 363 -23.66 -4.75 5.37
CA ILE A 363 -22.35 -5.12 5.95
C ILE A 363 -22.52 -5.68 7.38
N VAL A 364 -23.45 -5.15 8.18
CA VAL A 364 -23.73 -5.65 9.54
C VAL A 364 -24.59 -6.93 9.53
N CYS A 365 -25.59 -7.02 8.64
CA CYS A 365 -26.47 -8.20 8.56
C CYS A 365 -25.79 -9.46 8.01
N THR A 366 -24.70 -9.33 7.24
CA THR A 366 -23.88 -10.49 6.81
C THR A 366 -22.86 -10.95 7.86
N SER A 367 -22.78 -10.25 9.00
CA SER A 367 -21.99 -10.62 10.18
C SER A 367 -22.82 -11.36 11.25
N TRP A 368 -24.14 -11.45 11.06
CA TRP A 368 -25.09 -12.18 11.91
C TRP A 368 -25.99 -13.04 11.03
N TYR A 369 -25.43 -14.07 10.41
CA TYR A 369 -26.18 -15.23 9.94
C TYR A 369 -25.33 -16.49 10.06
#